data_AF-A0A251X5B0-F1
#
_entry.id   AF-A0A251X5B0-F1
#
_cell.length_a   1.000
_cell.length_b   1.000
_cell.length_c   1.000
_cell.angle_alpha   90.00
_cell.angle_beta   90.00
_cell.angle_gamma   90.00
#
_symmetry.space_group_name_H-M   'P 1'
#
loop_
_entity.id
_entity.type
_entity.pdbx_description
1 polymer ?
#
loop_
_entity_poly.entity_id
_entity_poly.type
_entity_poly.pdbx_seq_one_letter_code
_entity_poly.pdbx_strand_id
1 'polypeptide(L)'
;MPLAAPSSFTAAKNALYNQVYAGHSYTFYCGCPFDRREGVDLEACGVTPRKNLQRASRVEAEHVFPAHQFGHFRACWREPLCTDSKGQPFKGRECCLETDEVFRTAHNDLHNLFPAVGEINGDRSNYNWGMLSGVKSEYGRCEIKIDSSIRRAEPPANVRGDIARVYFYMAATYGFNLSRQDVQLFTAWHRQDPPDDWERERNRRIARIQGNENPFIVNADSVPKE
;
A
#
# COMPACT_ATOMS: atom_id res chain seq x y z
N MET A 1 -11.02 5.73 -20.55
CA MET A 1 -11.95 6.30 -19.56
C MET A 1 -11.11 6.86 -18.42
N PRO A 2 -11.46 8.01 -17.82
CA PRO A 2 -10.78 8.47 -16.61
C PRO A 2 -10.92 7.41 -15.51
N LEU A 3 -9.84 7.19 -14.74
CA LEU A 3 -9.83 6.24 -13.63
C LEU A 3 -10.93 6.63 -12.62
N ALA A 4 -11.87 5.73 -12.34
CA ALA A 4 -12.96 5.99 -11.40
C ALA A 4 -12.58 5.56 -9.98
N ALA A 5 -11.41 6.01 -9.49
CA ALA A 5 -11.04 5.76 -8.11
C ALA A 5 -12.10 6.33 -7.14
N PRO A 6 -12.35 5.70 -5.98
CA PRO A 6 -13.30 6.19 -5.00
C PRO A 6 -13.07 7.67 -4.66
N SER A 7 -14.16 8.43 -4.54
CA SER A 7 -14.12 9.90 -4.42
C SER A 7 -13.47 10.41 -3.13
N SER A 8 -13.41 9.57 -2.08
CA SER A 8 -12.77 9.85 -0.79
C SER A 8 -12.05 8.64 -0.23
N PHE A 9 -11.11 8.86 0.69
CA PHE A 9 -10.39 7.75 1.35
C PHE A 9 -11.32 6.88 2.20
N THR A 10 -12.36 7.46 2.79
CA THR A 10 -13.39 6.68 3.50
C THR A 10 -14.13 5.75 2.55
N ALA A 11 -14.51 6.24 1.35
CA ALA A 11 -15.12 5.39 0.32
C ALA A 11 -14.15 4.30 -0.16
N ALA A 12 -12.86 4.63 -0.35
CA ALA A 12 -11.84 3.67 -0.73
C ALA A 12 -11.66 2.56 0.33
N LYS A 13 -11.55 2.93 1.62
CA LYS A 13 -11.48 1.94 2.71
C LYS A 13 -12.74 1.08 2.79
N ASN A 14 -13.93 1.66 2.59
CA ASN A 14 -15.18 0.90 2.58
C ASN A 14 -15.21 -0.12 1.43
N ALA A 15 -14.80 0.29 0.22
CA ALA A 15 -14.68 -0.60 -0.93
C ALA A 15 -13.63 -1.69 -0.69
N LEU A 16 -12.46 -1.32 -0.17
CA LEU A 16 -11.37 -2.24 0.17
C LEU A 16 -11.87 -3.37 1.09
N TYR A 17 -12.40 -3.02 2.27
CA TYR A 17 -12.76 -4.03 3.26
C TYR A 17 -14.05 -4.79 2.93
N ASN A 18 -15.06 -4.10 2.40
CA ASN A 18 -16.41 -4.68 2.29
C ASN A 18 -16.69 -5.30 0.90
N GLN A 19 -15.89 -4.98 -0.12
CA GLN A 19 -16.13 -5.46 -1.49
C GLN A 19 -14.90 -6.20 -2.04
N VAL A 20 -13.71 -5.61 -1.92
CA VAL A 20 -12.48 -6.24 -2.43
C VAL A 20 -12.12 -7.45 -1.55
N TYR A 21 -12.00 -7.27 -0.23
CA TYR A 21 -11.60 -8.32 0.72
C TYR A 21 -12.78 -9.13 1.29
N ALA A 22 -14.00 -8.96 0.75
CA ALA A 22 -15.15 -9.74 1.18
C ALA A 22 -14.89 -11.26 1.03
N GLY A 23 -14.97 -12.00 2.13
CA GLY A 23 -14.69 -13.44 2.17
C GLY A 23 -13.21 -13.83 2.07
N HIS A 24 -12.29 -12.85 2.13
CA HIS A 24 -10.83 -13.08 2.16
C HIS A 24 -10.18 -12.08 3.13
N SER A 25 -10.53 -12.13 4.41
CA SER A 25 -10.09 -11.13 5.38
C SER A 25 -8.75 -11.46 6.03
N TYR A 26 -7.66 -11.38 5.25
CA TYR A 26 -6.29 -11.58 5.73
C TYR A 26 -5.42 -10.33 5.52
N THR A 27 -4.58 -10.00 6.50
CA THR A 27 -3.64 -8.88 6.37
C THR A 27 -2.53 -9.22 5.38
N PHE A 28 -2.13 -8.21 4.61
CA PHE A 28 -1.24 -8.33 3.47
C PHE A 28 0.13 -8.88 3.84
N TYR A 29 0.84 -8.23 4.77
CA TYR A 29 2.18 -8.67 5.11
C TYR A 29 2.21 -9.97 5.92
N CYS A 30 1.28 -10.16 6.86
CA CYS A 30 1.44 -11.20 7.88
C CYS A 30 0.39 -12.31 7.82
N GLY A 31 -0.56 -12.25 6.88
CA GLY A 31 -1.60 -13.27 6.76
C GLY A 31 -2.49 -13.40 8.00
N CYS A 32 -2.64 -12.33 8.79
CA CYS A 32 -3.49 -12.38 9.99
C CYS A 32 -4.96 -12.26 9.61
N PRO A 33 -5.83 -13.17 10.10
CA PRO A 33 -7.27 -12.95 10.02
C PRO A 33 -7.62 -11.59 10.62
N PHE A 34 -8.55 -10.88 10.00
CA PHE A 34 -9.08 -9.65 10.56
C PHE A 34 -10.59 -9.57 10.38
N ASP A 35 -11.22 -8.88 11.33
CA ASP A 35 -12.54 -8.31 11.16
C ASP A 35 -12.44 -6.79 11.33
N ARG A 36 -13.25 -6.05 10.58
CA ARG A 36 -13.16 -4.58 10.59
C ARG A 36 -13.60 -3.97 11.92
N ARG A 37 -14.47 -4.65 12.66
CA ARG A 37 -15.01 -4.22 13.96
C ARG A 37 -14.21 -4.83 15.11
N GLU A 38 -13.89 -6.12 15.01
CA GLU A 38 -13.24 -6.87 16.09
C GLU A 38 -11.71 -6.72 16.07
N GLY A 39 -11.12 -6.34 14.94
CA GLY A 39 -9.69 -6.06 14.82
C GLY A 39 -8.92 -7.21 14.17
N VAL A 40 -7.64 -7.34 14.50
CA VAL A 40 -6.75 -8.36 13.93
C VAL A 40 -6.53 -9.49 14.93
N ASP A 41 -6.70 -10.73 14.48
CA ASP A 41 -6.34 -11.93 15.25
C ASP A 41 -4.83 -12.19 15.13
N LEU A 42 -4.09 -11.62 16.08
CA LEU A 42 -2.62 -11.71 16.14
C LEU A 42 -2.14 -13.10 16.55
N GLU A 43 -2.92 -13.83 17.34
CA GLU A 43 -2.58 -15.17 17.81
C GLU A 43 -2.63 -16.16 16.65
N ALA A 44 -3.68 -16.11 15.83
CA ALA A 44 -3.86 -17.00 14.68
C ALA A 44 -2.70 -16.94 13.67
N CYS A 45 -2.11 -15.76 13.44
CA CYS A 45 -0.92 -15.62 12.58
C CYS A 45 0.41 -15.65 13.33
N GLY A 46 0.40 -15.61 14.67
CA GLY A 46 1.59 -15.55 15.50
C GLY A 46 2.39 -14.24 15.37
N VAL A 47 1.72 -13.11 15.10
CA VAL A 47 2.35 -11.79 15.17
C VAL A 47 2.52 -11.40 16.64
N THR A 48 3.74 -11.04 17.00
CA THR A 48 4.04 -10.46 18.32
C THR A 48 4.22 -8.95 18.18
N PRO A 49 3.35 -8.12 18.79
CA PRO A 49 3.52 -6.67 18.77
C PRO A 49 4.83 -6.24 19.42
N ARG A 50 5.46 -5.21 18.87
CA ARG A 50 6.78 -4.75 19.32
C ARG A 50 6.69 -3.68 20.40
N LYS A 51 5.84 -2.67 20.20
CA LYS A 51 5.74 -1.48 21.06
C LYS A 51 4.32 -0.94 21.28
N ASN A 52 3.37 -1.28 20.42
CA ASN A 52 2.04 -0.68 20.39
C ASN A 52 0.97 -1.73 20.09
N LEU A 53 0.61 -2.51 21.12
CA LEU A 53 -0.46 -3.50 21.06
C LEU A 53 -1.78 -2.90 20.56
N GLN A 54 -2.16 -1.71 21.06
CA GLN A 54 -3.43 -1.07 20.66
C GLN A 54 -3.51 -0.84 19.14
N ARG A 55 -2.40 -0.44 18.53
CA ARG A 55 -2.34 -0.26 17.08
C ARG A 55 -2.19 -1.60 16.34
N ALA A 56 -1.49 -2.57 16.91
CA ALA A 56 -1.38 -3.92 16.34
C ALA A 56 -2.75 -4.63 16.29
N SER A 57 -3.63 -4.40 17.27
CA SER A 57 -4.96 -5.01 17.33
C SER A 57 -5.97 -4.48 16.30
N ARG A 58 -5.61 -3.51 15.45
CA ARG A 58 -6.52 -2.98 14.42
C ARG A 58 -5.93 -3.14 13.02
N VAL A 59 -6.82 -3.33 12.04
CA VAL A 59 -6.46 -3.31 10.62
C VAL A 59 -6.37 -1.86 10.12
N GLU A 60 -5.30 -1.53 9.41
CA GLU A 60 -5.12 -0.24 8.74
C GLU A 60 -4.97 -0.45 7.24
N ALA A 61 -5.44 0.53 6.45
CA ALA A 61 -5.28 0.49 5.00
C ALA A 61 -3.89 1.03 4.66
N GLU A 62 -3.01 0.14 4.24
CA GLU A 62 -1.64 0.40 3.81
C GLU A 62 -1.62 0.93 2.38
N HIS A 63 -0.82 1.96 2.16
CA HIS A 63 -0.43 2.48 0.85
C HIS A 63 0.90 1.84 0.46
N VAL A 64 0.87 0.73 -0.27
CA VAL A 64 2.10 -0.02 -0.65
C VAL A 64 3.11 0.87 -1.37
N PHE A 65 2.63 1.72 -2.28
CA PHE A 65 3.33 2.91 -2.76
C PHE A 65 2.91 4.09 -1.86
N PRO A 66 3.77 4.58 -0.95
CA PRO A 66 3.36 5.53 0.09
C PRO A 66 2.82 6.84 -0.47
N ALA A 67 1.82 7.42 0.21
CA ALA A 67 1.28 8.74 -0.13
C ALA A 67 2.35 9.85 -0.18
N HIS A 68 3.36 9.74 0.68
CA HIS A 68 4.52 10.63 0.62
C HIS A 68 5.25 10.57 -0.72
N GLN A 69 5.42 9.39 -1.31
CA GLN A 69 6.22 9.21 -2.52
C GLN A 69 5.60 9.89 -3.75
N PHE A 70 4.27 9.91 -3.86
CA PHE A 70 3.57 10.65 -4.91
C PHE A 70 3.08 12.05 -4.49
N GLY A 71 3.33 12.46 -3.25
CA GLY A 71 2.83 13.71 -2.67
C GLY A 71 3.87 14.77 -2.37
N HIS A 72 5.03 14.37 -1.82
CA HIS A 72 5.98 15.28 -1.16
C HIS A 72 6.52 16.42 -2.03
N PHE A 73 6.56 16.24 -3.35
CA PHE A 73 7.02 17.24 -4.31
C PHE A 73 5.93 18.22 -4.76
N ARG A 74 4.65 17.93 -4.50
CA ARG A 74 3.51 18.74 -4.93
C ARG A 74 3.38 20.02 -4.12
N ALA A 75 2.86 21.08 -4.74
CA ALA A 75 2.68 22.38 -4.09
C ALA A 75 1.80 22.29 -2.83
N CYS A 76 0.65 21.61 -2.91
CA CYS A 76 -0.25 21.34 -1.78
C CYS A 76 0.43 20.67 -0.57
N TRP A 77 1.52 19.93 -0.81
CA TRP A 77 2.27 19.26 0.26
C TRP A 77 3.27 20.21 0.92
N ARG A 78 3.90 21.08 0.14
CA ARG A 78 5.02 21.93 0.55
C ARG A 78 4.59 23.31 1.04
N GLU A 79 3.48 23.80 0.50
CA GLU A 79 2.97 25.16 0.67
C GLU A 79 1.57 25.13 1.31
N PRO A 80 1.25 26.10 2.17
CA PRO A 80 -0.01 26.13 2.90
C PRO A 80 -1.14 26.71 2.03
N LEU A 81 -1.57 25.92 1.05
CA LEU A 81 -2.58 26.30 0.05
C LEU A 81 -4.03 26.13 0.54
N CYS A 82 -4.22 25.44 1.67
CA CYS A 82 -5.55 25.14 2.23
C CYS A 82 -5.76 25.89 3.55
N THR A 83 -7.00 26.03 3.99
CA THR A 83 -7.36 26.74 5.22
C THR A 83 -8.38 25.94 6.01
N ASP A 84 -8.12 25.73 7.31
CA ASP A 84 -9.03 24.98 8.17
C ASP A 84 -10.27 25.80 8.56
N SER A 85 -11.21 25.18 9.29
CA SER A 85 -12.45 25.84 9.73
C SER A 85 -12.23 27.04 10.67
N LYS A 86 -11.01 27.21 11.21
CA LYS A 86 -10.61 28.31 12.08
C LYS A 86 -9.81 29.39 11.33
N GLY A 87 -9.70 29.28 10.01
CA GLY A 87 -8.91 30.22 9.20
C GLY A 87 -7.41 29.96 9.25
N GLN A 88 -6.95 28.84 9.82
CA GLN A 88 -5.52 28.53 9.91
C GLN A 88 -5.05 27.85 8.62
N PRO A 89 -3.99 28.37 7.98
CA PRO A 89 -3.50 27.80 6.74
C PRO A 89 -2.76 26.49 7.01
N PHE A 90 -2.97 25.47 6.17
CA PHE A 90 -2.35 24.15 6.32
C PHE A 90 -1.89 23.58 4.97
N LYS A 91 -0.97 22.61 5.07
CA LYS A 91 -0.33 21.91 3.96
C LYS A 91 -0.21 20.42 4.26
N GLY A 92 0.26 19.64 3.28
CA GLY A 92 0.56 18.23 3.45
C GLY A 92 -0.49 17.33 2.80
N ARG A 93 -0.59 16.10 3.29
CA ARG A 93 -1.49 15.08 2.72
C ARG A 93 -2.94 15.55 2.66
N GLU A 94 -3.43 16.14 3.74
CA GLU A 94 -4.79 16.64 3.86
C GLU A 94 -5.07 17.72 2.81
N CYS A 95 -4.14 18.68 2.65
CA CYS A 95 -4.32 19.73 1.66
C CYS A 95 -4.27 19.19 0.21
N CYS A 96 -3.41 18.20 -0.05
CA CYS A 96 -3.36 17.55 -1.35
C CYS A 96 -4.62 16.73 -1.66
N LEU A 97 -5.29 16.16 -0.66
CA LEU A 97 -6.58 15.50 -0.86
C LEU A 97 -7.67 16.49 -1.30
N GLU A 98 -7.58 17.75 -0.90
CA GLU A 98 -8.56 18.78 -1.26
C GLU A 98 -8.28 19.43 -2.62
N THR A 99 -7.01 19.66 -2.93
CA THR A 99 -6.61 20.59 -4.00
C THR A 99 -5.95 19.93 -5.21
N ASP A 100 -5.48 18.69 -5.09
CA ASP A 100 -4.76 18.01 -6.16
C ASP A 100 -5.49 16.73 -6.60
N GLU A 101 -6.13 16.79 -7.76
CA GLU A 101 -6.94 15.68 -8.29
C GLU A 101 -6.10 14.42 -8.55
N VAL A 102 -4.87 14.58 -9.07
CA VAL A 102 -4.00 13.43 -9.35
C VAL A 102 -3.57 12.77 -8.04
N PHE A 103 -3.23 13.56 -7.02
CA PHE A 103 -2.93 13.06 -5.69
C PHE A 103 -4.12 12.32 -5.08
N ARG A 104 -5.31 12.93 -5.11
CA ARG A 104 -6.54 12.35 -4.55
C ARG A 104 -6.89 11.02 -5.24
N THR A 105 -6.77 10.94 -6.56
CA THR A 105 -7.02 9.73 -7.34
C THR A 105 -6.00 8.64 -7.00
N ALA A 106 -4.69 8.94 -7.02
CA ALA A 106 -3.62 7.99 -6.67
C ALA A 106 -3.70 7.51 -5.21
N HIS A 107 -4.14 8.38 -4.31
CA HIS A 107 -4.34 8.07 -2.91
C HIS A 107 -5.52 7.11 -2.67
N ASN A 108 -6.59 7.26 -3.43
CA ASN A 108 -7.80 6.47 -3.24
C ASN A 108 -7.81 5.20 -4.11
N ASP A 109 -6.81 5.01 -4.96
CA ASP A 109 -6.71 3.85 -5.85
C ASP A 109 -6.61 2.54 -5.05
N LEU A 110 -7.59 1.64 -5.22
CA LEU A 110 -7.62 0.36 -4.50
C LEU A 110 -6.50 -0.57 -4.97
N HIS A 111 -5.93 -0.41 -6.17
CA HIS A 111 -4.74 -1.19 -6.56
C HIS A 111 -3.56 -0.92 -5.63
N ASN A 112 -3.51 0.24 -4.97
CA ASN A 112 -2.46 0.61 -4.03
C ASN A 112 -2.82 0.39 -2.54
N LEU A 113 -4.04 -0.09 -2.24
CA LEU A 113 -4.54 -0.19 -0.87
C LEU A 113 -4.67 -1.65 -0.39
N PHE A 114 -4.09 -1.95 0.77
CA PHE A 114 -4.08 -3.30 1.34
C PHE A 114 -4.39 -3.29 2.84
N PRO A 115 -5.10 -4.29 3.40
CA PRO A 115 -5.24 -4.43 4.84
C PRO A 115 -3.89 -4.81 5.48
N ALA A 116 -3.46 -4.09 6.50
CA ALA A 116 -2.23 -4.41 7.23
C ALA A 116 -2.46 -4.36 8.74
N VAL A 117 -1.66 -5.11 9.50
CA VAL A 117 -1.56 -4.95 10.95
C VAL A 117 -1.13 -3.52 11.25
N GLY A 118 -1.91 -2.79 12.06
CA GLY A 118 -1.72 -1.35 12.20
C GLY A 118 -0.33 -0.95 12.71
N GLU A 119 0.26 -1.70 13.65
CA GLU A 119 1.61 -1.40 14.12
C GLU A 119 2.64 -1.54 13.00
N ILE A 120 2.54 -2.60 12.19
CA ILE A 120 3.45 -2.86 11.07
C ILE A 120 3.28 -1.80 9.98
N ASN A 121 2.05 -1.40 9.66
CA ASN A 121 1.77 -0.25 8.79
C ASN A 121 2.45 1.03 9.31
N GLY A 122 2.40 1.22 10.63
CA GLY A 122 3.07 2.32 11.31
C GLY A 122 4.59 2.33 11.21
N ASP A 123 5.19 1.20 11.52
CA ASP A 123 6.63 1.05 11.57
C ASP A 123 7.23 1.03 10.15
N ARG A 124 6.50 0.50 9.16
CA ARG A 124 6.85 0.59 7.74
C ARG A 124 6.90 2.04 7.28
N SER A 125 6.01 2.90 7.77
CA SER A 125 6.01 4.34 7.50
C SER A 125 6.01 4.63 5.98
N ASN A 126 6.88 5.50 5.50
CA ASN A 126 7.18 5.73 4.09
C ASN A 126 8.57 5.18 3.71
N TYR A 127 9.00 4.08 4.32
CA TYR A 127 10.29 3.47 4.03
C TYR A 127 10.29 2.78 2.68
N ASN A 128 11.43 2.88 1.98
CA ASN A 128 11.60 2.23 0.70
C ASN A 128 11.67 0.71 0.89
N TRP A 129 11.17 -0.03 -0.09
CA TRP A 129 11.35 -1.47 -0.12
C TRP A 129 12.80 -1.85 -0.42
N GLY A 130 13.25 -2.98 0.11
CA GLY A 130 14.55 -3.54 -0.23
C GLY A 130 14.93 -4.69 0.69
N MET A 131 15.99 -5.42 0.31
CA MET A 131 16.51 -6.50 1.13
C MET A 131 17.27 -5.97 2.34
N LEU A 132 17.06 -6.59 3.50
CA LEU A 132 17.70 -6.31 4.78
C LEU A 132 18.48 -7.55 5.24
N SER A 133 19.67 -7.73 4.67
CA SER A 133 20.58 -8.82 5.02
C SER A 133 21.05 -8.70 6.47
N GLY A 134 21.01 -9.80 7.22
CA GLY A 134 21.43 -9.84 8.63
C GLY A 134 20.43 -9.24 9.63
N VAL A 135 19.36 -8.57 9.16
CA VAL A 135 18.27 -8.07 10.00
C VAL A 135 17.25 -9.19 10.22
N LYS A 136 16.80 -9.37 11.47
CA LYS A 136 15.73 -10.30 11.81
C LYS A 136 14.41 -9.56 11.91
N SER A 137 13.30 -10.25 11.65
CA SER A 137 11.98 -9.72 11.97
C SER A 137 11.83 -9.52 13.47
N GLU A 138 11.15 -8.45 13.86
CA GLU A 138 10.77 -8.15 15.24
C GLU A 138 9.30 -8.51 15.56
N TYR A 139 8.58 -9.12 14.61
CA TYR A 139 7.11 -9.29 14.66
C TYR A 139 6.64 -10.74 14.83
N GLY A 140 7.38 -11.54 15.60
CA GLY A 140 7.04 -12.95 15.82
C GLY A 140 7.19 -13.79 14.55
N ARG A 141 6.12 -14.47 14.13
CA ARG A 141 6.09 -15.30 12.91
C ARG A 141 6.01 -14.51 11.61
N CYS A 142 5.63 -13.24 11.66
CA CYS A 142 5.60 -12.44 10.44
C CYS A 142 7.02 -12.09 9.99
N GLU A 143 7.38 -12.40 8.75
CA GLU A 143 8.75 -12.28 8.26
C GLU A 143 9.17 -10.85 7.88
N ILE A 144 8.26 -9.88 7.98
CA ILE A 144 8.56 -8.50 7.62
C ILE A 144 9.70 -7.96 8.49
N LYS A 145 10.70 -7.35 7.86
CA LYS A 145 11.81 -6.69 8.54
C LYS A 145 11.73 -5.20 8.29
N ILE A 146 11.96 -4.40 9.32
CA ILE A 146 11.91 -2.95 9.23
C ILE A 146 13.16 -2.40 9.91
N ASP A 147 13.97 -1.66 9.18
CA ASP A 147 15.13 -0.95 9.71
C ASP A 147 14.92 0.56 9.56
N SER A 148 14.56 1.21 10.67
CA SER A 148 14.34 2.65 10.70
C SER A 148 15.62 3.47 10.56
N SER A 149 16.79 2.90 10.86
CA SER A 149 18.07 3.62 10.80
C SER A 149 18.46 3.94 9.35
N ILE A 150 18.12 3.04 8.42
CA ILE A 150 18.31 3.20 6.98
C ILE A 150 17.00 3.40 6.22
N ARG A 151 15.88 3.55 6.95
CA ARG A 151 14.53 3.80 6.42
C ARG A 151 14.14 2.82 5.31
N ARG A 152 14.29 1.53 5.58
CA ARG A 152 14.00 0.44 4.64
C ARG A 152 13.17 -0.66 5.29
N ALA A 153 12.32 -1.30 4.48
CA ALA A 153 11.56 -2.48 4.87
C ALA A 153 11.80 -3.62 3.86
N GLU A 154 11.95 -4.85 4.36
CA GLU A 154 11.95 -6.08 3.57
C GLU A 154 10.63 -6.81 3.83
N PRO A 155 9.77 -6.99 2.81
CA PRO A 155 8.52 -7.71 2.96
C PRO A 155 8.75 -9.24 2.94
N PRO A 156 7.80 -10.03 3.48
CA PRO A 156 7.77 -11.47 3.32
C PRO A 156 7.80 -11.90 1.86
N ALA A 157 8.36 -13.07 1.58
CA ALA A 157 8.66 -13.48 0.21
C ALA A 157 7.41 -13.60 -0.68
N ASN A 158 6.29 -14.01 -0.10
CA ASN A 158 5.01 -14.30 -0.76
C ASN A 158 4.16 -13.06 -1.11
N VAL A 159 4.68 -11.84 -0.90
CA VAL A 159 4.00 -10.59 -1.30
C VAL A 159 4.91 -9.64 -2.07
N ARG A 160 6.11 -10.10 -2.43
CA ARG A 160 7.12 -9.29 -3.12
C ARG A 160 6.67 -8.95 -4.54
N GLY A 161 6.07 -9.91 -5.21
CA GLY A 161 5.50 -9.75 -6.54
C GLY A 161 4.35 -8.76 -6.54
N ASP A 162 3.45 -8.86 -5.55
CA ASP A 162 2.32 -7.94 -5.39
C ASP A 162 2.83 -6.50 -5.26
N ILE A 163 3.82 -6.29 -4.39
CA ILE A 163 4.46 -4.97 -4.20
C ILE A 163 5.08 -4.48 -5.51
N ALA A 164 5.81 -5.33 -6.23
CA ALA A 164 6.42 -4.97 -7.50
C ALA A 164 5.37 -4.53 -8.53
N ARG A 165 4.28 -5.28 -8.68
CA ARG A 165 3.18 -4.97 -9.61
C ARG A 165 2.42 -3.71 -9.20
N VAL A 166 2.29 -3.42 -7.91
CA VAL A 166 1.75 -2.14 -7.44
C VAL A 166 2.67 -0.99 -7.83
N TYR A 167 3.98 -1.11 -7.66
CA TYR A 167 4.93 -0.05 -8.03
C TYR A 167 4.93 0.21 -9.53
N PHE A 168 4.95 -0.84 -10.34
CA PHE A 168 4.85 -0.71 -11.80
C PHE A 168 3.52 -0.09 -12.23
N TYR A 169 2.41 -0.52 -11.63
CA TYR A 169 1.09 0.07 -11.86
C TYR A 169 1.05 1.55 -11.53
N MET A 170 1.49 1.94 -10.33
CA MET A 170 1.46 3.34 -9.89
C MET A 170 2.36 4.22 -10.75
N ALA A 171 3.53 3.71 -11.14
CA ALA A 171 4.46 4.39 -12.05
C ALA A 171 3.83 4.62 -13.44
N ALA A 172 3.29 3.56 -14.06
CA ALA A 172 2.70 3.63 -15.39
C ALA A 172 1.40 4.47 -15.43
N THR A 173 0.58 4.36 -14.39
CA THR A 173 -0.76 4.98 -14.33
C THR A 173 -0.69 6.47 -14.04
N TYR A 174 0.24 6.89 -13.18
CA TYR A 174 0.34 8.27 -12.70
C TYR A 174 1.62 9.00 -13.13
N GLY A 175 2.46 8.35 -13.96
CA GLY A 175 3.68 8.95 -14.50
C GLY A 175 4.80 9.15 -13.47
N PHE A 176 4.90 8.28 -12.46
CA PHE A 176 6.00 8.35 -11.49
C PHE A 176 7.24 7.63 -12.01
N ASN A 177 8.39 8.27 -11.86
CA ASN A 177 9.67 7.67 -12.20
C ASN A 177 10.16 6.79 -11.04
N LEU A 178 10.43 5.53 -11.34
CA LEU A 178 11.14 4.63 -10.45
C LEU A 178 12.65 4.78 -10.66
N SER A 179 13.44 4.66 -9.60
CA SER A 179 14.89 4.62 -9.76
C SER A 179 15.31 3.35 -10.49
N ARG A 180 16.47 3.34 -11.15
CA ARG A 180 17.02 2.14 -11.78
C ARG A 180 17.15 0.96 -10.80
N GLN A 181 17.48 1.26 -9.54
CA GLN A 181 17.58 0.25 -8.48
C GLN A 181 16.20 -0.34 -8.15
N ASP A 182 15.17 0.51 -8.04
CA ASP A 182 13.79 0.06 -7.81
C ASP A 182 13.27 -0.78 -8.98
N VAL A 183 13.51 -0.35 -10.22
CA VAL A 183 13.13 -1.12 -11.42
C VAL A 183 13.78 -2.50 -11.41
N GLN A 184 15.07 -2.60 -11.10
CA GLN A 184 15.78 -3.88 -11.02
C GLN A 184 15.23 -4.78 -9.90
N LEU A 185 15.01 -4.21 -8.70
CA LEU A 185 14.47 -4.94 -7.56
C LEU A 185 13.06 -5.47 -7.85
N PHE A 186 12.16 -4.60 -8.30
CA PHE A 186 10.78 -4.97 -8.56
C PHE A 186 10.66 -5.90 -9.77
N THR A 187 11.54 -5.80 -10.77
CA THR A 187 11.58 -6.79 -11.87
C THR A 187 11.96 -8.17 -11.35
N ALA A 188 12.93 -8.27 -10.45
CA ALA A 188 13.31 -9.54 -9.84
C ALA A 188 12.16 -10.11 -8.99
N TRP A 189 11.54 -9.27 -8.15
CA TRP A 189 10.41 -9.69 -7.30
C TRP A 189 9.19 -10.12 -8.10
N HIS A 190 8.82 -9.37 -9.14
CA HIS A 190 7.71 -9.69 -10.04
C HIS A 190 7.88 -11.07 -10.70
N ARG A 191 9.12 -11.44 -11.06
CA ARG A 191 9.42 -12.75 -11.66
C ARG A 191 9.48 -13.89 -10.64
N GLN A 192 9.98 -13.62 -9.44
CA GLN A 192 10.15 -14.63 -8.38
C GLN A 192 8.82 -14.99 -7.70
N ASP A 193 7.88 -14.04 -7.68
CA ASP A 193 6.58 -14.16 -7.04
C ASP A 193 5.49 -13.78 -8.07
N PRO A 194 5.14 -14.71 -8.98
CA PRO A 194 4.15 -14.46 -10.03
C PRO A 194 2.75 -14.26 -9.43
N PRO A 195 1.81 -13.58 -10.12
CA PRO A 195 0.48 -13.37 -9.58
C PRO A 195 -0.18 -14.68 -9.20
N ASP A 196 -0.74 -14.75 -8.00
CA ASP A 196 -1.51 -15.89 -7.52
C ASP A 196 -3.01 -15.73 -7.85
N ASP A 197 -3.82 -16.71 -7.42
CA ASP A 197 -5.26 -16.69 -7.69
C ASP A 197 -5.98 -15.59 -6.92
N TRP A 198 -5.50 -15.26 -5.72
CA TRP A 198 -6.09 -14.19 -4.92
C TRP A 198 -5.80 -12.82 -5.53
N GLU A 199 -4.56 -12.55 -5.93
CA GLU A 199 -4.18 -11.28 -6.54
C GLU A 199 -4.93 -11.05 -7.85
N ARG A 200 -5.12 -12.10 -8.66
CA ARG A 200 -5.98 -12.05 -9.86
C ARG A 200 -7.43 -11.75 -9.53
N GLU A 201 -8.00 -12.38 -8.50
CA GLU A 201 -9.39 -12.12 -8.10
C GLU A 201 -9.55 -10.71 -7.51
N ARG A 202 -8.61 -10.27 -6.66
CA ARG A 202 -8.51 -8.91 -6.14
C ARG A 202 -8.49 -7.90 -7.28
N ASN A 203 -7.67 -8.12 -8.31
CA ASN A 203 -7.60 -7.27 -9.50
C ASN A 203 -8.96 -7.15 -10.21
N ARG A 204 -9.68 -8.26 -10.41
CA ARG A 204 -11.03 -8.27 -11.01
C ARG A 204 -12.07 -7.55 -10.15
N ARG A 205 -12.01 -7.72 -8.82
CA ARG A 205 -12.90 -7.01 -7.87
C ARG A 205 -12.67 -5.50 -7.94
N ILE A 206 -11.41 -5.10 -7.98
CA ILE A 206 -11.04 -3.69 -8.10
C ILE A 206 -11.50 -3.11 -9.44
N ALA A 207 -11.27 -3.82 -10.55
CA ALA A 207 -11.69 -3.36 -11.87
C ALA A 207 -13.21 -3.13 -11.98
N ARG A 208 -14.02 -3.95 -11.30
CA ARG A 208 -15.47 -3.74 -11.19
C ARG A 208 -15.86 -2.46 -10.45
N ILE A 209 -15.01 -1.98 -9.54
CA ILE A 209 -15.27 -0.79 -8.72
C ILE A 209 -14.70 0.48 -9.37
N GLN A 210 -13.45 0.41 -9.85
CA GLN A 210 -12.69 1.56 -10.36
C GLN A 210 -12.68 1.69 -11.88
N GLY A 211 -13.10 0.64 -12.60
CA GLY A 211 -13.15 0.61 -14.06
C GLY A 211 -11.83 0.25 -14.74
N ASN A 212 -10.78 -0.12 -14.00
CA ASN A 212 -9.49 -0.49 -14.58
C ASN A 212 -8.80 -1.64 -13.84
N GLU A 213 -8.08 -2.45 -14.61
CA GLU A 213 -7.20 -3.50 -14.09
C GLU A 213 -5.77 -2.97 -13.90
N ASN A 214 -5.00 -3.66 -13.07
CA ASN A 214 -3.54 -3.57 -13.07
C ASN A 214 -3.00 -4.47 -14.20
N PRO A 215 -2.42 -3.90 -15.27
CA PRO A 215 -1.97 -4.67 -16.43
C PRO A 215 -0.81 -5.62 -16.10
N PHE A 216 -0.05 -5.35 -15.04
CA PHE A 216 1.05 -6.21 -14.59
C PHE A 216 0.57 -7.49 -13.88
N ILE A 217 -0.71 -7.55 -13.48
CA ILE A 217 -1.37 -8.76 -12.98
C ILE A 217 -1.99 -9.56 -14.14
N VAL A 218 -2.56 -8.86 -15.13
CA VAL A 218 -3.20 -9.49 -16.31
C VAL A 218 -2.17 -10.12 -17.24
N ASN A 219 -1.05 -9.42 -17.47
CA ASN A 219 0.07 -9.91 -18.26
C ASN A 219 1.30 -10.04 -17.38
N ALA A 220 1.46 -11.20 -16.75
CA ALA A 220 2.56 -11.47 -15.82
C ALA A 220 3.95 -11.40 -16.48
N ASP A 221 4.05 -11.46 -17.81
CA ASP A 221 5.34 -11.28 -18.51
C ASP A 221 5.68 -9.80 -18.78
N SER A 222 4.73 -8.89 -18.54
CA SER A 222 4.96 -7.46 -18.74
C SER A 222 5.84 -6.87 -17.63
N VAL A 223 6.91 -6.19 -18.05
CA VAL A 223 7.78 -5.38 -17.20
C VAL A 223 7.92 -4.02 -17.89
N PRO A 224 7.96 -2.89 -17.16
CA PRO A 224 8.25 -1.60 -17.77
C PRO A 224 9.56 -1.67 -18.56
N LYS A 225 9.55 -1.12 -19.78
CA LYS A 225 10.78 -0.97 -20.57
C LYS A 225 11.65 0.12 -19.91
N GLU A 226 12.97 -0.13 -19.84
CA GLU A 226 13.96 0.85 -19.38
C GLU A 226 13.92 2.15 -20.19
#